data_AF-K8DWI2-F1
#
_entry.id   AF-K8DWI2-F1
#
_cell.length_a   1.000
_cell.length_b   1.000
_cell.length_c   1.000
_cell.angle_alpha   90.00
_cell.angle_beta   90.00
_cell.angle_gamma   90.00
#
_symmetry.space_group_name_H-M   'P 1'
#
loop_
_entity.id
_entity.type
_entity.pdbx_description
1 polymer ?
#
loop_
_entity_poly.entity_id
_entity_poly.type
_entity_poly.pdbx_seq_one_letter_code
_entity_poly.pdbx_strand_id
1 'polypeptide(L)'
;MPPVKLEVSDATITPSSDAKPKQLNKCNQLELKGLESIAPLVRSVEETPEPIATEVCGTIPTWIRGSLLRNGPGKFEFGNQHYNHWFDGMAMLHQFKIEDGKVTYRSRFLQSDAYKKNSERDRIMVSEFGTVAMPDPCKNFFLRFLSRFEMIEATDNASVSFVKYKGDCFVSTETNYMYRVDPESLETQNKVDWTKFIAVNMATAHPHTEPDGTTYNMGNSYGRKGALYNIIKVPPMKNNPEETLEGAKVLCSIVPADKARPSYYHSFAMSENYVVFIEQPIKMDLLKIVTAKLRGKGISEGVYWDPKQDTVFHLVDKHKGQTSSVKFHTKALSVFHQINAFEEDGFLMLDMCCSDNGEAINNYLIQNLRKSGEALDQVYNTMYRAFPRRFVLPLNVTNNTPTGVNLNTRPASSATSFKTAIDKVVCQFEDLHGEDLYEYGGLEFPQINYSKFNTRPYRYFYGCGFRHLVGDSLLKIDLEGKKVKVWYQKGLFPSEPVFVPSPEAVEEDDGVILSVVVTPTEDKSTFLLVLDAKTWEELGRAEVPVNIPYGFHGGLQHHCLDQHY
;
A
#
# COMPACT_ATOMS: atom_id res chain seq x y z
N MET A 1 -6.19 -48.06 -2.41
CA MET A 1 -6.59 -47.89 -3.82
C MET A 1 -5.53 -47.01 -4.49
N PRO A 2 -5.03 -47.35 -5.68
CA PRO A 2 -4.02 -46.54 -6.36
C PRO A 2 -4.62 -45.19 -6.78
N PRO A 3 -3.80 -44.13 -6.91
CA PRO A 3 -4.28 -42.79 -7.22
C PRO A 3 -4.80 -42.74 -8.66
N VAL A 4 -6.02 -42.24 -8.80
CA VAL A 4 -6.64 -41.91 -10.08
C VAL A 4 -5.88 -40.73 -10.68
N LYS A 5 -5.27 -40.95 -11.85
CA LYS A 5 -4.74 -39.87 -12.69
C LYS A 5 -5.91 -38.97 -13.10
N LEU A 6 -5.90 -37.71 -12.67
CA LEU A 6 -6.71 -36.67 -13.28
C LEU A 6 -6.05 -36.31 -14.62
N GLU A 7 -6.73 -36.64 -15.71
CA GLU A 7 -6.38 -36.15 -17.04
C GLU A 7 -6.53 -34.63 -17.05
N VAL A 8 -5.43 -33.94 -17.33
CA VAL A 8 -5.43 -32.52 -17.68
C VAL A 8 -6.09 -32.43 -19.04
N SER A 9 -7.35 -31.99 -19.09
CA SER A 9 -7.99 -31.63 -20.35
C SER A 9 -7.38 -30.31 -20.84
N ASP A 10 -6.60 -30.38 -21.91
CA ASP A 10 -6.27 -29.24 -22.77
C ASP A 10 -7.57 -28.66 -23.34
N ALA A 11 -8.20 -27.76 -22.59
CA ALA A 11 -9.24 -26.89 -23.10
C ALA A 11 -8.56 -25.64 -23.69
N THR A 12 -8.01 -25.78 -24.90
CA THR A 12 -7.85 -24.64 -25.80
C THR A 12 -9.21 -23.97 -25.97
N ILE A 13 -9.41 -22.83 -25.30
CA ILE A 13 -10.56 -21.96 -25.53
C ILE A 13 -10.34 -21.32 -26.91
N THR A 14 -10.89 -21.94 -27.95
CA THR A 14 -11.12 -21.25 -29.23
C THR A 14 -12.16 -20.15 -29.01
N PRO A 15 -11.92 -18.90 -29.46
CA PRO A 15 -12.87 -17.82 -29.29
C PRO A 15 -14.15 -18.13 -30.09
N SER A 16 -15.27 -18.22 -29.37
CA SER A 16 -16.61 -18.32 -29.97
C SER A 16 -16.86 -17.08 -30.83
N SER A 17 -17.21 -17.30 -32.10
CA SER A 17 -17.44 -16.26 -33.10
C SER A 17 -18.79 -15.53 -32.97
N ASP A 18 -19.49 -15.66 -31.84
CA ASP A 18 -20.80 -15.02 -31.58
C ASP A 18 -20.82 -14.20 -30.27
N ALA A 19 -19.70 -13.56 -29.91
CA ALA A 19 -19.68 -12.60 -28.81
C ALA A 19 -20.29 -11.25 -29.25
N LYS A 20 -21.49 -10.95 -28.74
CA LYS A 20 -22.01 -9.56 -28.72
C LYS A 20 -20.93 -8.65 -28.12
N PRO A 21 -20.75 -7.41 -28.64
CA PRO A 21 -19.71 -6.51 -28.12
C PRO A 21 -19.91 -6.31 -26.61
N LYS A 22 -18.87 -6.64 -25.81
CA LYS A 22 -18.83 -6.37 -24.37
C LYS A 22 -19.12 -4.87 -24.18
N GLN A 23 -20.21 -4.52 -23.49
CA GLN A 23 -20.56 -3.11 -23.26
C GLN A 23 -19.53 -2.49 -22.32
N LEU A 24 -18.68 -1.63 -22.89
CA LEU A 24 -17.76 -0.78 -22.16
C LEU A 24 -18.54 0.39 -21.57
N ASN A 25 -18.35 0.67 -20.28
CA ASN A 25 -18.94 1.85 -19.64
C ASN A 25 -18.20 3.15 -20.05
N LYS A 26 -18.62 4.30 -19.51
CA LYS A 26 -18.01 5.64 -19.78
C LYS A 26 -16.50 5.72 -19.48
N CYS A 27 -15.93 4.73 -18.78
CA CYS A 27 -14.53 4.65 -18.40
C CYS A 27 -13.76 3.54 -19.15
N ASN A 28 -14.34 2.99 -20.24
CA ASN A 28 -13.80 1.83 -20.97
C ASN A 28 -13.57 0.59 -20.07
N GLN A 29 -14.47 0.36 -19.11
CA GLN A 29 -14.36 -0.77 -18.20
C GLN A 29 -15.46 -1.80 -18.44
N LEU A 30 -15.12 -3.07 -18.18
CA LEU A 30 -16.06 -4.19 -18.17
C LEU A 30 -17.01 -4.06 -16.98
N GLU A 31 -18.31 -3.98 -17.25
CA GLU A 31 -19.32 -4.11 -16.20
C GLU A 31 -19.32 -5.53 -15.62
N LEU A 32 -19.18 -5.64 -14.30
CA LEU A 32 -19.27 -6.91 -13.57
C LEU A 32 -20.61 -7.04 -12.87
N LYS A 33 -21.14 -8.27 -12.84
CA LYS A 33 -22.38 -8.62 -12.14
C LYS A 33 -22.19 -9.89 -11.32
N GLY A 34 -22.94 -10.01 -10.24
CA GLY A 34 -22.91 -11.18 -9.37
C GLY A 34 -21.63 -11.27 -8.55
N LEU A 35 -21.10 -10.12 -8.09
CA LEU A 35 -19.97 -10.10 -7.17
C LEU A 35 -20.32 -10.79 -5.85
N GLU A 36 -19.39 -11.59 -5.35
CA GLU A 36 -19.53 -12.28 -4.07
C GLU A 36 -19.48 -11.26 -2.92
N SER A 37 -20.27 -11.50 -1.86
CA SER A 37 -20.24 -10.63 -0.70
C SER A 37 -18.90 -10.76 0.03
N ILE A 38 -18.22 -9.63 0.24
CA ILE A 38 -16.98 -9.55 1.03
C ILE A 38 -17.21 -9.03 2.45
N ALA A 39 -18.46 -8.85 2.87
CA ALA A 39 -18.79 -8.41 4.22
C ALA A 39 -18.09 -9.23 5.33
N PRO A 40 -17.94 -10.57 5.21
CA PRO A 40 -17.22 -11.37 6.19
C PRO A 40 -15.72 -11.10 6.27
N LEU A 41 -15.12 -10.49 5.23
CA LEU A 41 -13.70 -10.10 5.21
C LEU A 41 -13.43 -8.83 6.03
N VAL A 42 -14.48 -8.05 6.34
CA VAL A 42 -14.43 -6.76 7.05
C VAL A 42 -15.30 -6.79 8.31
N ARG A 43 -15.13 -7.85 9.10
CA ARG A 43 -15.76 -8.05 10.42
C ARG A 43 -14.71 -8.20 11.51
N SER A 44 -15.10 -7.92 12.75
CA SER A 44 -14.20 -8.11 13.88
C SER A 44 -13.88 -9.60 14.07
N VAL A 45 -12.64 -9.89 14.41
CA VAL A 45 -12.19 -11.23 14.79
C VAL A 45 -11.54 -11.20 16.17
N GLU A 46 -11.32 -12.37 16.74
CA GLU A 46 -10.51 -12.54 17.94
C GLU A 46 -9.03 -12.71 17.56
N GLU A 47 -8.14 -12.25 18.43
CA GLU A 47 -6.71 -12.51 18.26
C GLU A 47 -6.35 -13.96 18.61
N THR A 48 -5.23 -14.45 18.10
CA THR A 48 -4.68 -15.78 18.40
C THR A 48 -3.23 -15.61 18.91
N PRO A 49 -3.04 -15.22 20.19
CA PRO A 49 -1.73 -14.78 20.69
C PRO A 49 -0.70 -15.90 20.79
N GLU A 50 -1.17 -17.12 21.01
CA GLU A 50 -0.38 -18.35 21.04
C GLU A 50 -0.29 -18.97 19.64
N PRO A 51 0.90 -19.42 19.20
CA PRO A 51 1.06 -20.07 17.91
C PRO A 51 0.16 -21.29 17.77
N ILE A 52 -0.58 -21.34 16.67
CA ILE A 52 -1.33 -22.51 16.24
C ILE A 52 -0.67 -23.15 15.03
N ALA A 53 -0.73 -24.49 14.96
CA ALA A 53 -0.28 -25.22 13.79
C ALA A 53 -1.24 -25.00 12.62
N THR A 54 -0.69 -25.06 11.41
CA THR A 54 -1.46 -25.03 10.16
C THR A 54 -1.44 -26.42 9.50
N GLU A 55 -2.42 -26.69 8.65
CA GLU A 55 -2.43 -27.89 7.80
C GLU A 55 -1.78 -27.58 6.46
N VAL A 56 -0.63 -28.21 6.19
CA VAL A 56 0.13 -27.97 4.95
C VAL A 56 -0.31 -28.95 3.86
N CYS A 57 -0.75 -28.41 2.73
CA CYS A 57 -1.10 -29.13 1.52
C CYS A 57 -0.11 -28.75 0.40
N GLY A 58 0.45 -29.73 -0.31
CA GLY A 58 1.51 -29.49 -1.30
C GLY A 58 2.89 -29.36 -0.65
N THR A 59 3.77 -28.54 -1.23
CA THR A 59 5.16 -28.36 -0.77
C THR A 59 5.46 -26.88 -0.52
N ILE A 60 5.81 -26.56 0.73
CA ILE A 60 6.39 -25.25 1.09
C ILE A 60 7.91 -25.40 1.05
N PRO A 61 8.65 -24.65 0.23
CA PRO A 61 10.09 -24.80 0.11
C PRO A 61 10.81 -24.64 1.45
N THR A 62 11.68 -25.61 1.79
CA THR A 62 12.37 -25.68 3.09
C THR A 62 13.39 -24.58 3.31
N TRP A 63 13.83 -23.91 2.23
CA TRP A 63 14.76 -22.79 2.31
C TRP A 63 14.09 -21.50 2.82
N ILE A 64 12.76 -21.42 2.81
CA ILE A 64 12.03 -20.29 3.38
C ILE A 64 12.10 -20.40 4.91
N ARG A 65 12.91 -19.55 5.52
CA ARG A 65 13.07 -19.46 6.99
C ARG A 65 12.85 -18.02 7.44
N GLY A 66 11.68 -17.77 8.01
CA GLY A 66 11.28 -16.43 8.43
C GLY A 66 9.81 -16.33 8.80
N SER A 67 9.39 -15.12 9.10
CA SER A 67 8.02 -14.79 9.47
C SER A 67 7.42 -13.83 8.45
N LEU A 68 6.36 -14.25 7.75
CA LEU A 68 5.55 -13.32 6.96
C LEU A 68 4.68 -12.54 7.94
N LEU A 69 4.97 -11.25 8.07
CA LEU A 69 4.25 -10.32 8.93
C LEU A 69 3.25 -9.54 8.08
N ARG A 70 1.98 -9.47 8.50
CA ARG A 70 0.94 -8.68 7.84
C ARG A 70 0.19 -7.82 8.85
N ASN A 71 -0.22 -6.62 8.42
CA ASN A 71 -0.97 -5.68 9.24
C ASN A 71 -2.27 -5.27 8.53
N GLY A 72 -3.27 -4.89 9.31
CA GLY A 72 -4.57 -4.49 8.81
C GLY A 72 -5.58 -4.27 9.94
N PRO A 73 -6.81 -3.87 9.61
CA PRO A 73 -7.87 -3.68 10.58
C PRO A 73 -8.49 -5.03 10.97
N GLY A 74 -8.53 -5.32 12.27
CA GLY A 74 -9.12 -6.57 12.81
C GLY A 74 -10.30 -6.39 13.77
N LYS A 75 -10.62 -5.14 14.15
CA LYS A 75 -11.78 -4.81 14.98
C LYS A 75 -12.50 -3.59 14.44
N PHE A 76 -13.80 -3.73 14.18
CA PHE A 76 -14.63 -2.75 13.47
C PHE A 76 -15.69 -2.09 14.35
N GLU A 77 -15.78 -2.47 15.63
CA GLU A 77 -16.71 -1.88 16.60
C GLU A 77 -16.23 -2.03 18.05
N PHE A 78 -16.74 -1.13 18.90
CA PHE A 78 -16.66 -1.18 20.36
C PHE A 78 -18.06 -0.90 20.93
N GLY A 79 -18.56 -1.79 21.77
CA GLY A 79 -19.96 -1.80 22.19
C GLY A 79 -20.91 -1.71 21.01
N ASN A 80 -21.71 -0.66 20.99
CA ASN A 80 -22.71 -0.33 19.97
C ASN A 80 -22.24 0.76 18.97
N GLN A 81 -20.95 1.11 18.99
CA GLN A 81 -20.36 2.08 18.06
C GLN A 81 -19.52 1.38 17.01
N HIS A 82 -19.77 1.69 15.75
CA HIS A 82 -19.09 1.10 14.59
C HIS A 82 -18.21 2.12 13.90
N TYR A 83 -17.09 1.65 13.34
CA TYR A 83 -16.27 2.44 12.43
C TYR A 83 -16.93 2.60 11.05
N ASN A 84 -16.72 3.75 10.42
CA ASN A 84 -17.31 4.12 9.13
C ASN A 84 -16.41 3.80 7.94
N HIS A 85 -15.09 3.79 8.13
CA HIS A 85 -14.10 3.61 7.06
C HIS A 85 -13.24 2.37 7.31
N TRP A 86 -12.79 1.70 6.24
CA TRP A 86 -11.95 0.51 6.36
C TRP A 86 -10.65 0.78 7.14
N PHE A 87 -10.02 1.93 6.88
CA PHE A 87 -8.80 2.39 7.55
C PHE A 87 -8.97 2.69 9.06
N ASP A 88 -10.20 2.78 9.58
CA ASP A 88 -10.45 3.11 10.98
C ASP A 88 -10.38 1.87 11.90
N GLY A 89 -10.49 0.66 11.35
CA GLY A 89 -10.48 -0.56 12.16
C GLY A 89 -9.15 -0.72 12.91
N MET A 90 -9.22 -1.26 14.12
CA MET A 90 -8.04 -1.33 14.99
C MET A 90 -7.01 -2.33 14.45
N ALA A 91 -5.74 -1.92 14.47
CA ALA A 91 -4.61 -2.69 13.97
C ALA A 91 -4.52 -4.09 14.61
N MET A 92 -4.55 -5.12 13.76
CA MET A 92 -4.23 -6.49 14.10
C MET A 92 -3.00 -6.91 13.32
N LEU A 93 -2.02 -7.42 14.06
CA LEU A 93 -0.77 -7.95 13.55
C LEU A 93 -0.93 -9.45 13.33
N HIS A 94 -0.46 -9.94 12.20
CA HIS A 94 -0.50 -11.35 11.83
C HIS A 94 0.91 -11.86 11.53
N GLN A 95 1.21 -13.08 11.96
CA GLN A 95 2.48 -13.75 11.67
C GLN A 95 2.20 -15.14 11.13
N PHE A 96 2.81 -15.46 10.00
CA PHE A 96 2.97 -16.82 9.50
C PHE A 96 4.47 -17.16 9.59
N LYS A 97 4.85 -17.88 10.64
CA LYS A 97 6.24 -18.33 10.82
C LYS A 97 6.46 -19.59 10.01
N ILE A 98 7.43 -19.54 9.10
CA ILE A 98 7.76 -20.59 8.14
C ILE A 98 9.15 -21.12 8.47
N GLU A 99 9.24 -22.42 8.71
CA GLU A 99 10.49 -23.11 9.00
C GLU A 99 10.41 -24.57 8.59
N ASP A 100 11.41 -25.05 7.83
CA ASP A 100 11.52 -26.45 7.38
C ASP A 100 10.22 -26.99 6.72
N GLY A 101 9.57 -26.15 5.92
CA GLY A 101 8.32 -26.48 5.22
C GLY A 101 7.07 -26.53 6.09
N LYS A 102 7.17 -26.18 7.38
CA LYS A 102 6.05 -26.05 8.33
C LYS A 102 5.69 -24.59 8.52
N VAL A 103 4.42 -24.35 8.83
CA VAL A 103 3.91 -23.01 9.11
C VAL A 103 3.12 -23.00 10.41
N THR A 104 3.36 -21.99 11.25
CA THR A 104 2.50 -21.67 12.39
C THR A 104 1.92 -20.28 12.22
N TYR A 105 0.70 -20.09 12.71
CA TYR A 105 0.01 -18.80 12.69
C TYR A 105 -0.16 -18.23 14.09
N ARG A 106 -0.05 -16.91 14.22
CA ARG A 106 -0.52 -16.15 15.39
C ARG A 106 -1.01 -14.78 14.97
N SER A 107 -1.82 -14.15 15.82
CA SER A 107 -2.19 -12.74 15.68
C SER A 107 -2.33 -12.05 17.04
N ARG A 108 -2.10 -10.74 17.06
CA ARG A 108 -2.31 -9.88 18.23
C ARG A 108 -2.84 -8.52 17.80
N PHE A 109 -3.77 -7.96 18.57
CA PHE A 109 -4.10 -6.55 18.46
C PHE A 109 -2.91 -5.70 18.91
N LEU A 110 -2.64 -4.64 18.15
CA LEU A 110 -1.70 -3.62 18.57
C LEU A 110 -2.23 -2.96 19.84
N GLN A 111 -1.43 -2.97 20.91
CA GLN A 111 -1.78 -2.37 22.19
C GLN A 111 -1.55 -0.85 22.17
N SER A 112 -2.13 -0.17 21.17
CA SER A 112 -2.09 1.29 21.01
C SER A 112 -2.92 2.00 22.08
N ASP A 113 -2.69 3.30 22.27
CA ASP A 113 -3.49 4.10 23.19
C ASP A 113 -4.95 4.15 22.72
N ALA A 114 -5.19 4.23 21.40
CA ALA A 114 -6.53 4.15 20.83
C ALA A 114 -7.21 2.81 21.18
N TYR A 115 -6.54 1.67 20.93
CA TYR A 115 -7.11 0.35 21.21
C TYR A 115 -7.41 0.16 22.71
N LYS A 116 -6.47 0.53 23.59
CA LYS A 116 -6.63 0.44 25.05
C LYS A 116 -7.80 1.28 25.54
N LYS A 117 -7.82 2.58 25.18
CA LYS A 117 -8.89 3.51 25.59
C LYS A 117 -10.26 3.04 25.11
N ASN A 118 -10.35 2.55 23.87
CA ASN A 118 -11.60 2.07 23.31
C ASN A 118 -12.08 0.79 24.01
N SER A 119 -11.16 -0.13 24.30
CA SER A 119 -11.43 -1.39 25.01
C SER A 119 -11.88 -1.17 26.46
N GLU A 120 -11.17 -0.32 27.20
CA GLU A 120 -11.49 0.00 28.61
C GLU A 120 -12.89 0.61 28.79
N ARG A 121 -13.37 1.34 27.78
CA ARG A 121 -14.65 2.08 27.84
C ARG A 121 -15.76 1.42 27.03
N ASP A 122 -15.46 0.33 26.33
CA ASP A 122 -16.32 -0.35 25.36
C ASP A 122 -17.07 0.61 24.41
N ARG A 123 -16.34 1.63 23.92
CA ARG A 123 -16.83 2.61 22.94
C ARG A 123 -15.67 3.30 22.23
N ILE A 124 -15.93 3.94 21.09
CA ILE A 124 -14.91 4.70 20.34
C ILE A 124 -14.59 6.01 21.10
N MET A 125 -13.40 6.05 21.70
CA MET A 125 -12.85 7.17 22.47
C MET A 125 -11.91 8.06 21.66
N VAL A 126 -11.26 7.50 20.65
CA VAL A 126 -10.30 8.19 19.76
C VAL A 126 -10.91 8.31 18.37
N SER A 127 -10.85 9.52 17.79
CA SER A 127 -11.30 9.74 16.41
C SER A 127 -10.27 9.16 15.45
N GLU A 128 -10.75 8.48 14.43
CA GLU A 128 -9.96 7.91 13.34
C GLU A 128 -10.18 8.71 12.05
N PHE A 129 -9.69 8.20 10.92
CA PHE A 129 -9.75 8.87 9.62
C PHE A 129 -11.18 9.25 9.20
N GLY A 130 -12.08 8.28 9.18
CA GLY A 130 -13.49 8.42 8.78
C GLY A 130 -14.49 8.47 9.94
N THR A 131 -14.05 8.25 11.18
CA THR A 131 -14.95 8.11 12.34
C THR A 131 -14.61 9.07 13.47
N VAL A 132 -15.61 9.82 13.92
CA VAL A 132 -15.45 10.78 15.02
C VAL A 132 -15.83 10.13 16.35
N ALA A 133 -14.93 10.19 17.33
CA ALA A 133 -15.26 9.80 18.69
C ALA A 133 -16.29 10.76 19.30
N MET A 134 -17.37 10.18 19.84
CA MET A 134 -18.41 10.97 20.49
C MET A 134 -17.93 11.49 21.86
N PRO A 135 -18.27 12.75 22.24
CA PRO A 135 -17.92 13.30 23.53
C PRO A 135 -18.45 12.41 24.66
N ASP A 136 -17.64 12.25 25.70
CA ASP A 136 -17.96 11.37 26.82
C ASP A 136 -19.32 11.72 27.46
N PRO A 137 -20.31 10.81 27.44
CA PRO A 137 -21.62 11.07 28.03
C PRO A 137 -21.54 11.24 29.55
N CYS A 138 -20.52 10.69 30.21
CA CYS A 138 -20.27 10.83 31.65
C CYS A 138 -19.64 12.18 32.02
N LYS A 139 -19.15 12.97 31.05
CA LYS A 139 -18.71 14.36 31.29
C LYS A 139 -19.95 15.26 31.42
N ASN A 140 -19.98 16.14 32.42
CA ASN A 140 -21.03 17.16 32.52
C ASN A 140 -21.00 18.11 31.31
N PHE A 141 -22.13 18.77 31.02
CA PHE A 141 -22.32 19.61 29.81
C PHE A 141 -21.16 20.60 29.55
N PHE A 142 -20.63 21.22 30.60
CA PHE A 142 -19.50 22.15 30.51
C PHE A 142 -18.18 21.47 30.08
N LEU A 143 -17.88 20.28 30.62
CA LEU A 143 -16.72 19.48 30.23
C LEU A 143 -16.89 18.87 28.83
N ARG A 144 -18.13 18.56 28.41
CA ARG A 144 -18.44 18.16 27.03
C ARG A 144 -18.21 19.30 26.04
N PHE A 145 -18.59 20.53 26.40
CA PHE A 145 -18.30 21.71 25.60
C PHE A 145 -16.79 21.96 25.48
N LEU A 146 -16.05 21.95 26.60
CA LEU A 146 -14.59 22.13 26.61
C LEU A 146 -13.84 21.05 25.81
N SER A 147 -14.30 19.78 25.85
CA SER A 147 -13.67 18.69 25.07
C SER A 147 -13.73 18.88 23.55
N ARG A 148 -14.61 19.77 23.05
CA ARG A 148 -14.66 20.15 21.63
C ARG A 148 -13.50 21.07 21.23
N PHE A 149 -12.87 21.74 22.20
CA PHE A 149 -11.75 22.67 22.01
C PHE A 149 -10.38 22.09 22.39
N GLU A 150 -10.33 20.87 22.95
CA GLU A 150 -9.07 20.12 23.09
C GLU A 150 -8.47 19.86 21.69
N MET A 151 -7.16 20.10 21.54
CA MET A 151 -6.45 19.83 20.30
C MET A 151 -6.67 18.38 19.87
N ILE A 152 -6.88 18.16 18.56
CA ILE A 152 -7.00 16.82 17.99
C ILE A 152 -5.62 16.17 18.11
N GLU A 153 -5.47 15.28 19.10
CA GLU A 153 -4.35 14.34 19.10
C GLU A 153 -4.54 13.39 17.91
N ALA A 154 -3.47 13.20 17.14
CA ALA A 154 -3.48 12.23 16.05
C ALA A 154 -3.68 10.81 16.61
N THR A 155 -4.39 9.97 15.85
CA THR A 155 -4.51 8.55 16.18
C THR A 155 -3.15 7.86 16.14
N ASP A 156 -2.99 6.87 17.00
CA ASP A 156 -1.86 5.96 17.03
C ASP A 156 -2.25 4.52 16.63
N ASN A 157 -3.40 4.38 15.97
CA ASN A 157 -3.84 3.14 15.32
C ASN A 157 -2.95 2.83 14.11
N ALA A 158 -1.80 2.20 14.36
CA ALA A 158 -0.81 1.85 13.34
C ALA A 158 -1.21 0.57 12.56
N SER A 159 -2.27 0.66 11.75
CA SER A 159 -2.93 -0.48 11.06
C SER A 159 -2.47 -0.74 9.63
N VAL A 160 -1.53 0.05 9.08
CA VAL A 160 -1.24 0.03 7.63
C VAL A 160 -0.12 -0.95 7.29
N SER A 161 1.08 -0.76 7.85
CA SER A 161 2.26 -1.51 7.40
C SER A 161 3.24 -1.82 8.53
N PHE A 162 4.06 -2.86 8.30
CA PHE A 162 5.31 -3.07 9.02
C PHE A 162 6.43 -2.29 8.32
N VAL A 163 7.17 -1.49 9.07
CA VAL A 163 8.25 -0.64 8.56
C VAL A 163 9.54 -0.91 9.33
N LYS A 164 10.69 -0.68 8.69
CA LYS A 164 12.00 -0.88 9.29
C LYS A 164 12.75 0.44 9.39
N TYR A 165 13.29 0.70 10.58
CA TYR A 165 14.24 1.80 10.80
C TYR A 165 15.36 1.29 11.68
N LYS A 166 16.60 1.52 11.26
CA LYS A 166 17.80 1.07 12.00
C LYS A 166 17.78 -0.42 12.39
N GLY A 167 17.22 -1.27 11.52
CA GLY A 167 17.08 -2.71 11.74
C GLY A 167 15.92 -3.14 12.67
N ASP A 168 15.26 -2.21 13.37
CA ASP A 168 14.10 -2.53 14.19
C ASP A 168 12.82 -2.65 13.36
N CYS A 169 11.91 -3.49 13.84
CA CYS A 169 10.57 -3.65 13.29
C CYS A 169 9.58 -2.71 13.99
N PHE A 170 8.91 -1.89 13.21
CA PHE A 170 7.83 -1.01 13.67
C PHE A 170 6.56 -1.28 12.89
N VAL A 171 5.43 -0.86 13.45
CA VAL A 171 4.16 -0.75 12.72
C VAL A 171 3.77 0.71 12.60
N SER A 172 3.25 1.09 11.44
CA SER A 172 2.91 2.47 11.10
C SER A 172 1.50 2.61 10.52
N THR A 173 0.93 3.77 10.76
CA THR A 173 -0.12 4.38 9.93
C THR A 173 0.47 5.65 9.29
N GLU A 174 -0.35 6.62 8.90
CA GLU A 174 0.08 7.87 8.26
C GLU A 174 0.08 9.09 9.20
N THR A 175 0.32 8.85 10.50
CA THR A 175 0.42 9.92 11.53
C THR A 175 1.88 10.09 11.99
N ASN A 176 2.10 10.87 13.04
CA ASN A 176 3.42 10.97 13.69
C ASN A 176 3.73 9.79 14.61
N TYR A 177 2.77 8.90 14.90
CA TYR A 177 2.97 7.80 15.83
C TYR A 177 3.23 6.47 15.12
N MET A 178 4.21 5.74 15.65
CA MET A 178 4.50 4.36 15.29
C MET A 178 4.78 3.55 16.56
N TYR A 179 4.74 2.23 16.46
CA TYR A 179 5.08 1.35 17.58
C TYR A 179 6.19 0.39 17.19
N ARG A 180 7.21 0.26 18.02
CA ARG A 180 8.13 -0.87 17.93
C ARG A 180 7.38 -2.13 18.32
N VAL A 181 7.60 -3.22 17.59
CA VAL A 181 6.97 -4.51 17.86
C VAL A 181 8.02 -5.61 17.82
N ASP A 182 7.81 -6.65 18.63
CA ASP A 182 8.61 -7.86 18.51
C ASP A 182 8.09 -8.70 17.33
N PRO A 183 8.88 -8.93 16.27
CA PRO A 183 8.45 -9.71 15.12
C PRO A 183 8.23 -11.19 15.42
N GLU A 184 8.75 -11.74 16.54
CA GLU A 184 8.58 -13.15 16.91
C GLU A 184 7.30 -13.40 17.72
N SER A 185 6.96 -12.50 18.65
CA SER A 185 5.77 -12.63 19.52
C SER A 185 4.58 -11.77 19.12
N LEU A 186 4.80 -10.76 18.26
CA LEU A 186 3.88 -9.66 17.96
C LEU A 186 3.54 -8.76 19.15
N GLU A 187 4.34 -8.80 20.22
CA GLU A 187 4.13 -7.93 21.37
C GLU A 187 4.42 -6.47 21.03
N THR A 188 3.50 -5.61 21.46
CA THR A 188 3.65 -4.16 21.33
C THR A 188 4.67 -3.66 22.35
N GLN A 189 5.68 -2.95 21.85
CA GLN A 189 6.73 -2.36 22.68
C GLN A 189 6.54 -0.83 22.74
N ASN A 190 7.58 -0.06 22.44
CA ASN A 190 7.61 1.39 22.65
C ASN A 190 6.83 2.15 21.57
N LYS A 191 6.01 3.11 22.02
CA LYS A 191 5.43 4.15 21.16
C LYS A 191 6.51 5.16 20.78
N VAL A 192 6.66 5.44 19.50
CA VAL A 192 7.60 6.41 18.95
C VAL A 192 6.83 7.54 18.26
N ASP A 193 7.31 8.76 18.44
CA ASP A 193 6.70 9.98 17.93
C ASP A 193 7.71 10.75 17.09
N TRP A 194 7.47 10.83 15.78
CA TRP A 194 8.34 11.54 14.82
C TRP A 194 8.66 12.98 15.24
N THR A 195 7.71 13.66 15.89
CA THR A 195 7.85 15.08 16.28
C THR A 195 8.95 15.31 17.32
N LYS A 196 9.36 14.27 18.04
CA LYS A 196 10.44 14.33 19.05
C LYS A 196 11.84 14.33 18.42
N PHE A 197 11.96 13.92 17.15
CA PHE A 197 13.25 13.75 16.47
C PHE A 197 13.45 14.77 15.35
N ILE A 198 12.40 15.03 14.57
CA ILE A 198 12.42 15.96 13.44
C ILE A 198 11.10 16.72 13.35
N ALA A 199 11.11 17.88 12.68
CA ALA A 199 9.95 18.73 12.50
C ALA A 199 8.97 18.17 11.44
N VAL A 200 8.38 17.01 11.73
CA VAL A 200 7.42 16.30 10.86
C VAL A 200 6.21 15.88 11.70
N ASN A 201 5.01 16.21 11.23
CA ASN A 201 3.72 15.93 11.87
C ASN A 201 3.06 14.62 11.40
N MET A 202 3.44 14.10 10.23
CA MET A 202 2.91 12.87 9.66
C MET A 202 3.98 12.25 8.77
N ALA A 203 4.11 10.93 8.75
CA ALA A 203 5.01 10.22 7.83
C ALA A 203 4.26 9.08 7.13
N THR A 204 4.67 8.70 5.92
CA THR A 204 4.00 7.60 5.20
C THR A 204 4.32 6.24 5.84
N ALA A 205 3.47 5.25 5.56
CA ALA A 205 3.70 3.85 5.93
C ALA A 205 4.56 3.07 4.90
N HIS A 206 5.14 3.77 3.90
CA HIS A 206 5.89 3.19 2.78
C HIS A 206 7.30 3.76 2.66
N PRO A 207 8.16 3.59 3.68
CA PRO A 207 9.55 4.00 3.56
C PRO A 207 10.31 3.13 2.57
N HIS A 208 11.30 3.71 1.89
CA HIS A 208 12.28 2.96 1.11
C HIS A 208 13.54 2.73 1.93
N THR A 209 14.13 1.54 1.84
CA THR A 209 15.38 1.22 2.53
C THR A 209 16.46 0.81 1.53
N GLU A 210 17.62 1.45 1.63
CA GLU A 210 18.80 1.12 0.84
C GLU A 210 19.51 -0.11 1.43
N PRO A 211 20.36 -0.82 0.64
CA PRO A 211 21.06 -2.02 1.11
C PRO A 211 21.96 -1.80 2.33
N ASP A 212 22.45 -0.59 2.56
CA ASP A 212 23.24 -0.25 3.75
C ASP A 212 22.38 -0.07 5.03
N GLY A 213 21.05 -0.11 4.89
CA GLY A 213 20.08 0.11 5.96
C GLY A 213 19.59 1.57 6.08
N THR A 214 20.07 2.49 5.25
CA THR A 214 19.59 3.88 5.21
C THR A 214 18.14 3.88 4.78
N THR A 215 17.26 4.50 5.56
CA THR A 215 15.84 4.54 5.26
C THR A 215 15.41 5.96 4.87
N TYR A 216 14.70 6.06 3.75
CA TYR A 216 14.06 7.28 3.28
C TYR A 216 12.55 7.18 3.52
N ASN A 217 11.93 8.27 3.92
CA ASN A 217 10.48 8.39 4.00
C ASN A 217 10.04 9.79 3.59
N MET A 218 8.75 10.00 3.40
CA MET A 218 8.15 11.32 3.22
C MET A 218 7.21 11.65 4.38
N GLY A 219 7.14 12.94 4.72
CA GLY A 219 6.26 13.41 5.76
C GLY A 219 5.90 14.89 5.65
N ASN A 220 4.84 15.30 6.32
CA ASN A 220 4.34 16.67 6.27
C ASN A 220 4.74 17.45 7.51
N SER A 221 5.00 18.74 7.35
CA SER A 221 5.11 19.67 8.49
C SER A 221 4.12 20.82 8.35
N TYR A 222 3.47 21.19 9.45
CA TYR A 222 2.49 22.27 9.52
C TYR A 222 2.98 23.34 10.48
N GLY A 223 3.26 24.53 9.95
CA GLY A 223 3.73 25.66 10.75
C GLY A 223 3.04 26.96 10.38
N ARG A 224 3.44 28.05 11.03
CA ARG A 224 2.92 29.41 10.74
C ARG A 224 3.09 29.84 9.28
N LYS A 225 4.06 29.26 8.56
CA LYS A 225 4.35 29.55 7.16
C LYS A 225 3.57 28.64 6.17
N GLY A 226 2.67 27.81 6.67
CA GLY A 226 1.88 26.83 5.91
C GLY A 226 2.45 25.41 5.96
N ALA A 227 1.86 24.52 5.15
CA ALA A 227 2.34 23.14 4.99
C ALA A 227 3.64 23.07 4.17
N LEU A 228 4.47 22.06 4.46
CA LEU A 228 5.61 21.63 3.65
C LEU A 228 5.61 20.10 3.54
N TYR A 229 6.02 19.59 2.40
CA TYR A 229 6.37 18.18 2.22
C TYR A 229 7.86 18.01 2.52
N ASN A 230 8.22 17.01 3.30
CA ASN A 230 9.59 16.77 3.76
C ASN A 230 10.05 15.39 3.33
N ILE A 231 11.24 15.32 2.75
CA ILE A 231 11.95 14.07 2.53
C ILE A 231 12.79 13.81 3.77
N ILE A 232 12.54 12.67 4.40
CA ILE A 232 13.15 12.24 5.64
C ILE A 232 14.24 11.22 5.31
N LYS A 233 15.39 11.34 5.97
CA LYS A 233 16.46 10.35 5.93
C LYS A 233 16.75 9.88 7.35
N VAL A 234 16.71 8.58 7.57
CA VAL A 234 17.07 7.91 8.82
C VAL A 234 18.38 7.13 8.58
N PRO A 235 19.41 7.34 9.39
CA PRO A 235 20.69 6.64 9.23
C PRO A 235 20.56 5.14 9.53
N PRO A 236 21.45 4.29 8.99
CA PRO A 236 21.33 2.83 9.09
C PRO A 236 21.66 2.29 10.48
N MET A 237 22.65 2.87 11.15
CA MET A 237 23.20 2.33 12.39
C MET A 237 22.52 2.91 13.63
N LYS A 238 22.40 2.05 14.63
CA LYS A 238 22.17 2.44 16.01
C LYS A 238 23.49 2.64 16.74
N ASN A 239 23.60 3.67 17.56
CA ASN A 239 24.75 3.78 18.47
C ASN A 239 24.52 2.99 19.78
N ASN A 240 23.25 2.72 20.13
CA ASN A 240 22.87 1.86 21.25
C ASN A 240 21.51 1.16 20.99
N PRO A 241 21.18 0.08 21.70
CA PRO A 241 19.98 -0.72 21.43
C PRO A 241 18.63 -0.01 21.63
N GLU A 242 18.62 1.06 22.44
CA GLU A 242 17.42 1.84 22.79
C GLU A 242 17.08 2.88 21.72
N GLU A 243 18.04 3.23 20.85
CA GLU A 243 17.78 4.16 19.75
C GLU A 243 16.66 3.68 18.84
N THR A 244 15.81 4.63 18.48
CA THR A 244 14.71 4.49 17.54
C THR A 244 15.01 5.32 16.29
N LEU A 245 14.78 6.63 16.35
CA LEU A 245 14.90 7.57 15.23
C LEU A 245 16.01 8.61 15.43
N GLU A 246 16.85 8.47 16.45
CA GLU A 246 17.97 9.38 16.72
C GLU A 246 18.86 9.51 15.47
N GLY A 247 19.14 10.77 15.09
CA GLY A 247 19.91 11.08 13.89
C GLY A 247 19.08 11.17 12.61
N ALA A 248 17.77 10.95 12.65
CA ALA A 248 16.87 11.28 11.55
C ALA A 248 16.97 12.77 11.18
N LYS A 249 16.86 13.07 9.89
CA LYS A 249 16.97 14.44 9.36
C LYS A 249 15.95 14.68 8.25
N VAL A 250 15.49 15.92 8.15
CA VAL A 250 14.82 16.41 6.93
C VAL A 250 15.92 16.73 5.92
N LEU A 251 15.97 15.94 4.84
CA LEU A 251 16.93 16.10 3.75
C LEU A 251 16.57 17.27 2.84
N CYS A 252 15.29 17.41 2.53
CA CYS A 252 14.77 18.44 1.64
C CYS A 252 13.31 18.76 2.00
N SER A 253 12.89 20.01 1.81
CA SER A 253 11.50 20.43 1.96
C SER A 253 10.97 21.01 0.65
N ILE A 254 9.80 20.55 0.23
CA ILE A 254 9.09 21.01 -0.96
C ILE A 254 7.89 21.84 -0.52
N VAL A 255 7.71 22.98 -1.17
CA VAL A 255 6.59 23.88 -0.89
C VAL A 255 5.38 23.49 -1.74
N PRO A 256 4.21 23.20 -1.13
CA PRO A 256 2.98 22.98 -1.87
C PRO A 256 2.61 24.15 -2.76
N ALA A 257 1.97 23.86 -3.90
CA ALA A 257 1.39 24.91 -4.75
C ALA A 257 0.37 25.76 -3.98
N ASP A 258 -0.42 25.11 -3.12
CA ASP A 258 -1.31 25.74 -2.15
C ASP A 258 -1.00 25.25 -0.74
N LYS A 259 -0.44 26.12 0.09
CA LYS A 259 -0.01 25.78 1.45
C LYS A 259 -1.16 25.51 2.42
N ALA A 260 -2.37 25.97 2.12
CA ALA A 260 -3.57 25.70 2.91
C ALA A 260 -4.29 24.43 2.46
N ARG A 261 -3.98 23.96 1.23
CA ARG A 261 -4.56 22.77 0.61
C ARG A 261 -3.46 21.88 0.01
N PRO A 262 -2.54 21.34 0.83
CA PRO A 262 -1.53 20.41 0.35
C PRO A 262 -2.16 19.14 -0.24
N SER A 263 -1.38 18.43 -1.03
CA SER A 263 -1.72 17.14 -1.60
C SER A 263 -1.66 16.05 -0.52
N TYR A 264 -2.64 15.14 -0.55
CA TYR A 264 -2.54 13.83 0.07
C TYR A 264 -1.67 12.93 -0.81
N TYR A 265 -0.74 12.20 -0.19
CA TYR A 265 0.11 11.22 -0.84
C TYR A 265 0.33 10.05 0.12
N HIS A 266 0.36 8.85 -0.45
CA HIS A 266 0.45 7.60 0.31
C HIS A 266 1.86 7.00 0.31
N SER A 267 2.58 7.18 -0.80
CA SER A 267 3.95 6.72 -0.99
C SER A 267 4.72 7.67 -1.91
N PHE A 268 6.00 7.39 -2.14
CA PHE A 268 6.88 8.13 -3.04
C PHE A 268 7.80 7.17 -3.79
N ALA A 269 8.34 7.59 -4.93
CA ALA A 269 9.29 6.79 -5.69
C ALA A 269 10.74 7.11 -5.30
N MET A 270 11.61 6.11 -5.38
CA MET A 270 13.04 6.26 -5.15
C MET A 270 13.85 5.55 -6.23
N SER A 271 14.86 6.24 -6.74
CA SER A 271 15.91 5.73 -7.63
C SER A 271 17.27 5.81 -6.91
N GLU A 272 18.36 5.47 -7.61
CA GLU A 272 19.70 5.43 -7.02
C GLU A 272 20.14 6.82 -6.54
N ASN A 273 19.83 7.88 -7.27
CA ASN A 273 20.25 9.24 -6.97
C ASN A 273 19.09 10.17 -6.59
N TYR A 274 17.85 9.81 -6.93
CA TYR A 274 16.71 10.70 -6.74
C TYR A 274 15.56 10.12 -5.94
N VAL A 275 14.88 11.00 -5.21
CA VAL A 275 13.52 10.80 -4.72
C VAL A 275 12.55 11.54 -5.65
N VAL A 276 11.44 10.90 -5.99
CA VAL A 276 10.35 11.49 -6.76
C VAL A 276 9.12 11.63 -5.87
N PHE A 277 8.72 12.86 -5.59
CA PHE A 277 7.47 13.16 -4.90
C PHE A 277 6.36 13.45 -5.91
N ILE A 278 5.24 12.76 -5.77
CA ILE A 278 4.06 12.89 -6.64
C ILE A 278 3.03 13.79 -5.94
N GLU A 279 3.02 15.07 -6.30
CA GLU A 279 1.99 16.01 -5.85
C GLU A 279 0.73 15.84 -6.71
N GLN A 280 -0.17 14.97 -6.24
CA GLN A 280 -1.41 14.63 -6.91
C GLN A 280 -2.58 15.57 -6.54
N PRO A 281 -3.66 15.60 -7.33
CA PRO A 281 -4.81 16.47 -7.09
C PRO A 281 -5.83 15.93 -6.07
N ILE A 282 -5.41 15.04 -5.16
CA ILE A 282 -6.15 14.77 -3.92
C ILE A 282 -5.69 15.81 -2.90
N LYS A 283 -6.55 16.77 -2.55
CA LYS A 283 -6.22 17.90 -1.69
C LYS A 283 -6.76 17.73 -0.27
N MET A 284 -6.00 18.21 0.70
CA MET A 284 -6.37 18.24 2.12
C MET A 284 -6.65 19.68 2.56
N ASP A 285 -7.91 20.05 2.75
CA ASP A 285 -8.30 21.35 3.29
C ASP A 285 -8.02 21.41 4.80
N LEU A 286 -6.88 21.99 5.16
CA LEU A 286 -6.39 21.99 6.54
C LEU A 286 -7.36 22.72 7.49
N LEU A 287 -8.06 23.75 7.03
CA LEU A 287 -9.03 24.46 7.86
C LEU A 287 -10.25 23.58 8.13
N LYS A 288 -10.75 22.85 7.12
CA LYS A 288 -11.81 21.86 7.33
C LYS A 288 -11.38 20.75 8.27
N ILE A 289 -10.15 20.24 8.13
CA ILE A 289 -9.60 19.17 8.99
C ILE A 289 -9.52 19.64 10.45
N VAL A 290 -8.90 20.79 10.71
CA VAL A 290 -8.73 21.32 12.07
C VAL A 290 -10.09 21.66 12.71
N THR A 291 -11.08 22.06 11.92
CA THR A 291 -12.44 22.35 12.42
C THR A 291 -13.39 21.15 12.36
N ALA A 292 -12.94 19.96 11.94
CA ALA A 292 -13.79 18.80 11.70
C ALA A 292 -14.51 18.34 12.98
N LYS A 293 -13.77 18.25 14.10
CA LYS A 293 -14.32 17.87 15.42
C LYS A 293 -15.41 18.85 15.89
N LEU A 294 -15.24 20.15 15.67
CA LEU A 294 -16.23 21.18 16.00
C LEU A 294 -17.52 21.02 15.18
N ARG A 295 -17.41 20.49 13.96
CA ARG A 295 -18.51 20.21 13.04
C ARG A 295 -19.12 18.81 13.21
N GLY A 296 -18.54 17.97 14.08
CA GLY A 296 -18.94 16.57 14.25
C GLY A 296 -18.67 15.71 13.00
N LYS A 297 -17.63 16.05 12.23
CA LYS A 297 -17.25 15.40 10.97
C LYS A 297 -15.88 14.72 11.09
N GLY A 298 -15.66 13.66 10.33
CA GLY A 298 -14.37 12.94 10.25
C GLY A 298 -13.31 13.77 9.52
N ILE A 299 -12.04 13.36 9.64
CA ILE A 299 -10.91 14.02 8.95
C ILE A 299 -11.05 13.88 7.42
N SER A 300 -11.60 12.76 6.96
CA SER A 300 -11.84 12.45 5.54
C SER A 300 -12.66 13.51 4.80
N GLU A 301 -13.55 14.25 5.45
CA GLU A 301 -14.36 15.34 4.85
C GLU A 301 -13.51 16.56 4.43
N GLY A 302 -12.28 16.65 4.92
CA GLY A 302 -11.29 17.62 4.48
C GLY A 302 -10.54 17.20 3.21
N VAL A 303 -10.66 15.94 2.78
CA VAL A 303 -9.96 15.37 1.63
C VAL A 303 -10.87 15.37 0.41
N TYR A 304 -10.41 15.90 -0.71
CA TYR A 304 -11.20 15.95 -1.95
C TYR A 304 -10.35 15.89 -3.21
N TRP A 305 -10.95 15.45 -4.32
CA TRP A 305 -10.31 15.38 -5.63
C TRP A 305 -10.56 16.68 -6.43
N ASP A 306 -9.52 17.27 -7.01
CA ASP A 306 -9.61 18.42 -7.91
C ASP A 306 -9.08 18.09 -9.32
N PRO A 307 -9.94 17.59 -10.24
CA PRO A 307 -9.52 17.12 -11.56
C PRO A 307 -8.98 18.24 -12.47
N LYS A 308 -9.08 19.51 -12.08
CA LYS A 308 -8.60 20.65 -12.87
C LYS A 308 -7.10 20.91 -12.68
N GLN A 309 -6.47 20.26 -11.71
CA GLN A 309 -5.05 20.40 -11.43
C GLN A 309 -4.26 19.27 -12.08
N ASP A 310 -3.12 19.60 -12.66
CA ASP A 310 -2.12 18.62 -13.11
C ASP A 310 -1.56 17.84 -11.91
N THR A 311 -1.11 16.62 -12.16
CA THR A 311 -0.23 15.90 -11.24
C THR A 311 1.20 16.36 -11.49
N VAL A 312 1.95 16.68 -10.43
CA VAL A 312 3.32 17.20 -10.54
C VAL A 312 4.30 16.23 -9.90
N PHE A 313 5.33 15.83 -10.64
CA PHE A 313 6.46 15.07 -10.11
C PHE A 313 7.59 16.02 -9.76
N HIS A 314 7.91 16.09 -8.48
CA HIS A 314 9.04 16.84 -7.94
C HIS A 314 10.22 15.90 -7.77
N LEU A 315 11.30 16.17 -8.51
CA LEU A 315 12.52 15.38 -8.46
C LEU A 315 13.49 15.99 -7.45
N VAL A 316 14.03 15.19 -6.53
CA VAL A 316 14.98 15.64 -5.50
C VAL A 316 16.24 14.79 -5.54
N ASP A 317 17.39 15.44 -5.70
CA ASP A 317 18.71 14.82 -5.62
C ASP A 317 19.00 14.43 -4.16
N LYS A 318 19.14 13.12 -3.89
CA LYS A 318 19.34 12.57 -2.54
C LYS A 318 20.67 12.98 -1.91
N HIS A 319 21.68 13.25 -2.74
CA HIS A 319 23.03 13.57 -2.28
C HIS A 319 23.15 15.05 -1.93
N LYS A 320 22.51 15.91 -2.72
CA LYS A 320 22.52 17.37 -2.51
C LYS A 320 21.40 17.86 -1.59
N GLY A 321 20.32 17.09 -1.44
CA GLY A 321 19.11 17.53 -0.74
C GLY A 321 18.40 18.68 -1.46
N GLN A 322 18.49 18.71 -2.79
CA GLN A 322 17.99 19.82 -3.62
C GLN A 322 16.95 19.35 -4.61
N THR A 323 15.86 20.09 -4.72
CA THR A 323 14.85 19.93 -5.76
C THR A 323 15.41 20.33 -7.11
N SER A 324 15.12 19.53 -8.15
CA SER A 324 15.34 19.93 -9.54
C SER A 324 14.66 21.27 -9.82
N SER A 325 15.31 22.11 -10.63
CA SER A 325 14.70 23.35 -11.12
C SER A 325 13.59 23.10 -12.14
N VAL A 326 13.50 21.88 -12.67
CA VAL A 326 12.47 21.46 -13.63
C VAL A 326 11.42 20.62 -12.91
N LYS A 327 10.15 20.96 -13.14
CA LYS A 327 8.99 20.18 -12.69
C LYS A 327 8.41 19.40 -13.85
N PHE A 328 8.07 18.15 -13.58
CA PHE A 328 7.42 17.27 -14.55
C PHE A 328 5.93 17.23 -14.25
N HIS A 329 5.11 17.43 -15.27
CA HIS A 329 3.66 17.50 -15.16
C HIS A 329 3.02 16.41 -15.98
N THR A 330 1.93 15.84 -15.49
CA THR A 330 1.01 15.02 -16.28
C THR A 330 -0.43 15.43 -15.97
N LYS A 331 -1.39 14.95 -16.75
CA LYS A 331 -2.81 15.15 -16.48
C LYS A 331 -3.17 14.66 -15.07
N ALA A 332 -4.30 15.14 -14.55
CA ALA A 332 -4.83 14.71 -13.27
C ALA A 332 -4.92 13.17 -13.23
N LEU A 333 -4.23 12.57 -12.27
CA LEU A 333 -4.29 11.15 -11.93
C LEU A 333 -4.08 11.03 -10.41
N SER A 334 -4.48 9.91 -9.83
CA SER A 334 -4.08 9.55 -8.48
C SER A 334 -3.27 8.26 -8.44
N VAL A 335 -2.49 8.11 -7.38
CA VAL A 335 -1.65 6.97 -7.10
C VAL A 335 -1.62 6.74 -5.59
N PHE A 336 -1.80 5.48 -5.20
CA PHE A 336 -1.45 5.04 -3.85
C PHE A 336 -0.04 4.46 -3.83
N HIS A 337 0.30 3.58 -4.78
CA HIS A 337 1.56 2.84 -4.76
C HIS A 337 2.40 3.05 -6.04
N GLN A 338 3.68 3.34 -5.84
CA GLN A 338 4.68 3.20 -6.90
C GLN A 338 5.16 1.75 -6.98
N ILE A 339 5.48 1.31 -8.20
CA ILE A 339 5.97 -0.05 -8.49
C ILE A 339 7.50 -0.07 -8.33
N ASN A 340 8.19 0.79 -9.08
CA ASN A 340 9.63 0.99 -9.00
C ASN A 340 10.01 2.32 -9.68
N ALA A 341 11.21 2.82 -9.41
CA ALA A 341 11.80 3.92 -10.17
C ALA A 341 13.29 3.70 -10.33
N PHE A 342 13.85 3.95 -11.52
CA PHE A 342 15.27 3.71 -11.78
C PHE A 342 15.81 4.69 -12.82
N GLU A 343 17.14 4.78 -12.93
CA GLU A 343 17.83 5.69 -13.85
C GLU A 343 18.53 4.89 -14.95
N GLU A 344 18.42 5.35 -16.19
CA GLU A 344 19.05 4.73 -17.36
C GLU A 344 19.13 5.74 -18.51
N ASP A 345 20.27 5.80 -19.20
CA ASP A 345 20.49 6.63 -20.38
C ASP A 345 20.12 8.12 -20.21
N GLY A 346 20.29 8.68 -19.01
CA GLY A 346 19.96 10.08 -18.71
C GLY A 346 18.47 10.35 -18.48
N PHE A 347 17.67 9.30 -18.27
CA PHE A 347 16.26 9.37 -17.91
C PHE A 347 16.01 8.68 -16.57
N LEU A 348 14.97 9.11 -15.87
CA LEU A 348 14.37 8.39 -14.75
C LEU A 348 13.06 7.75 -15.21
N MET A 349 12.95 6.44 -15.07
CA MET A 349 11.73 5.67 -15.31
C MET A 349 10.95 5.64 -14.01
N LEU A 350 9.67 6.00 -14.06
CA LEU A 350 8.77 6.05 -12.91
C LEU A 350 7.55 5.19 -13.19
N ASP A 351 7.43 4.07 -12.48
CA ASP A 351 6.37 3.09 -12.66
C ASP A 351 5.41 3.11 -11.48
N MET A 352 4.11 3.21 -11.75
CA MET A 352 3.11 3.45 -10.71
C MET A 352 1.75 2.82 -11.04
N CYS A 353 1.01 2.42 -10.01
CA CYS A 353 -0.41 2.07 -10.12
C CYS A 353 -1.24 3.36 -10.16
N CYS A 354 -1.74 3.73 -11.34
CA CYS A 354 -2.39 5.02 -11.56
C CYS A 354 -3.89 4.88 -11.80
N SER A 355 -4.69 5.73 -11.16
CA SER A 355 -6.11 5.90 -11.46
C SER A 355 -6.38 7.26 -12.11
N ASP A 356 -7.33 7.32 -13.06
CA ASP A 356 -7.73 8.56 -13.73
C ASP A 356 -8.66 9.45 -12.90
N ASN A 357 -8.94 9.08 -11.64
CA ASN A 357 -9.62 9.90 -10.66
C ASN A 357 -8.90 9.83 -9.29
N GLY A 358 -9.40 10.54 -8.28
CA GLY A 358 -8.93 10.43 -6.89
C GLY A 358 -10.04 10.18 -5.88
N GLU A 359 -11.14 9.54 -6.28
CA GLU A 359 -12.30 9.28 -5.41
C GLU A 359 -12.21 7.93 -4.69
N ALA A 360 -11.14 7.16 -4.94
CA ALA A 360 -10.93 5.82 -4.39
C ALA A 360 -11.12 5.74 -2.86
N ILE A 361 -10.65 6.74 -2.11
CA ILE A 361 -10.80 6.82 -0.65
C ILE A 361 -12.28 6.70 -0.24
N ASN A 362 -13.19 7.39 -0.92
CA ASN A 362 -14.62 7.38 -0.57
C ASN A 362 -15.30 6.04 -0.87
N ASN A 363 -14.68 5.19 -1.70
CA ASN A 363 -15.23 3.87 -2.04
C ASN A 363 -15.07 2.89 -0.87
N TYR A 364 -14.07 3.08 -0.01
CA TYR A 364 -13.71 2.19 1.11
C TYR A 364 -14.45 2.47 2.42
N LEU A 365 -15.63 3.06 2.34
CA LEU A 365 -16.59 3.09 3.45
C LEU A 365 -17.02 1.65 3.79
N ILE A 366 -17.07 1.32 5.08
CA ILE A 366 -17.49 -0.01 5.56
C ILE A 366 -18.89 -0.38 5.03
N GLN A 367 -19.77 0.61 4.89
CA GLN A 367 -21.11 0.40 4.33
C GLN A 367 -21.08 -0.07 2.88
N ASN A 368 -20.11 0.38 2.08
CA ASN A 368 -19.93 -0.10 0.71
C ASN A 368 -19.34 -1.51 0.70
N LEU A 369 -18.32 -1.77 1.52
CA LEU A 369 -17.68 -3.08 1.65
C LEU A 369 -18.63 -4.17 2.17
N ARG A 370 -19.67 -3.78 2.91
CA ARG A 370 -20.70 -4.71 3.43
C ARG A 370 -21.94 -4.84 2.55
N LYS A 371 -21.99 -4.20 1.37
CA LYS A 371 -23.08 -4.42 0.40
C LYS A 371 -22.99 -5.82 -0.22
N SER A 372 -24.11 -6.28 -0.76
CA SER A 372 -24.23 -7.55 -1.48
C SER A 372 -25.21 -7.43 -2.64
N GLY A 373 -25.18 -8.42 -3.55
CA GLY A 373 -26.06 -8.46 -4.73
C GLY A 373 -25.87 -7.23 -5.63
N GLU A 374 -26.97 -6.77 -6.22
CA GLU A 374 -26.95 -5.65 -7.18
C GLU A 374 -26.37 -4.36 -6.59
N ALA A 375 -26.54 -4.12 -5.29
CA ALA A 375 -25.99 -2.92 -4.65
C ALA A 375 -24.46 -2.93 -4.61
N LEU A 376 -23.84 -4.11 -4.47
CA LEU A 376 -22.38 -4.28 -4.53
C LEU A 376 -21.87 -4.09 -5.96
N ASP A 377 -22.54 -4.72 -6.93
CA ASP A 377 -22.23 -4.56 -8.36
C ASP A 377 -22.28 -3.08 -8.77
N GLN A 378 -23.30 -2.34 -8.32
CA GLN A 378 -23.41 -0.91 -8.57
C GLN A 378 -22.25 -0.10 -7.99
N VAL A 379 -21.82 -0.39 -6.77
CA VAL A 379 -20.65 0.28 -6.19
C VAL A 379 -19.42 0.02 -7.05
N TYR A 380 -19.10 -1.26 -7.30
CA TYR A 380 -17.90 -1.62 -8.05
C TYR A 380 -17.87 -0.99 -9.44
N ASN A 381 -18.99 -1.03 -10.19
CA ASN A 381 -19.05 -0.51 -11.55
C ASN A 381 -18.96 1.03 -11.65
N THR A 382 -19.04 1.74 -10.52
CA THR A 382 -18.79 3.19 -10.44
C THR A 382 -17.37 3.55 -10.04
N MET A 383 -16.59 2.58 -9.56
CA MET A 383 -15.20 2.81 -9.13
C MET A 383 -14.29 2.99 -10.34
N TYR A 384 -13.26 3.81 -10.15
CA TYR A 384 -12.15 3.88 -11.09
C TYR A 384 -11.09 2.88 -10.66
N ARG A 385 -10.47 2.25 -11.65
CA ARG A 385 -9.45 1.23 -11.47
C ARG A 385 -8.07 1.88 -11.52
N ALA A 386 -7.09 1.19 -10.97
CA ALA A 386 -5.70 1.57 -11.05
C ALA A 386 -4.99 0.66 -12.06
N PHE A 387 -4.21 1.24 -12.97
CA PHE A 387 -3.45 0.51 -13.97
C PHE A 387 -1.96 0.87 -13.89
N PRO A 388 -1.05 -0.09 -14.11
CA PRO A 388 0.37 0.15 -14.04
C PRO A 388 0.82 0.97 -15.25
N ARG A 389 1.41 2.15 -15.00
CA ARG A 389 1.84 3.13 -16.01
C ARG A 389 3.27 3.58 -15.75
N ARG A 390 4.03 3.81 -16.83
CA ARG A 390 5.41 4.31 -16.81
C ARG A 390 5.50 5.72 -17.35
N PHE A 391 6.16 6.59 -16.60
CA PHE A 391 6.60 7.91 -17.03
C PHE A 391 8.12 7.92 -17.23
N VAL A 392 8.61 8.67 -18.22
CA VAL A 392 10.05 8.79 -18.52
C VAL A 392 10.49 10.24 -18.37
N LEU A 393 11.22 10.53 -17.29
CA LEU A 393 11.60 11.89 -16.90
C LEU A 393 13.03 12.19 -17.38
N PRO A 394 13.24 13.10 -18.35
CA PRO A 394 14.60 13.48 -18.77
C PRO A 394 15.34 14.20 -17.63
N LEU A 395 16.51 13.70 -17.25
CA LEU A 395 17.30 14.27 -16.13
C LEU A 395 18.09 15.52 -16.55
N ASN A 396 18.49 15.60 -17.83
CA ASN A 396 19.32 16.68 -18.37
C ASN A 396 18.50 17.72 -19.16
N VAL A 397 17.60 18.42 -18.47
CA VAL A 397 16.81 19.51 -19.06
C VAL A 397 17.40 20.86 -18.68
N THR A 398 17.84 21.63 -19.67
CA THR A 398 18.49 22.94 -19.50
C THR A 398 17.73 24.04 -20.26
N ASN A 399 18.16 25.29 -20.10
CA ASN A 399 17.63 26.41 -20.89
C ASN A 399 17.79 26.19 -22.41
N ASN A 400 18.85 25.51 -22.83
CA ASN A 400 19.15 25.23 -24.24
C ASN A 400 18.40 24.02 -24.80
N THR A 401 17.73 23.23 -23.94
CA THR A 401 16.91 22.10 -24.39
C THR A 401 15.74 22.61 -25.24
N PRO A 402 15.53 22.06 -26.45
CA PRO A 402 14.48 22.51 -27.36
C PRO A 402 13.08 22.32 -26.76
N THR A 403 12.18 23.26 -27.04
CA THR A 403 10.76 23.18 -26.66
C THR A 403 9.96 22.52 -27.78
N GLY A 404 8.83 21.89 -27.42
CA GLY A 404 7.89 21.31 -28.39
C GLY A 404 8.35 20.03 -29.10
N VAL A 405 9.51 19.48 -28.74
CA VAL A 405 9.99 18.17 -29.23
C VAL A 405 9.88 17.12 -28.12
N ASN A 406 9.65 15.87 -28.50
CA ASN A 406 9.69 14.76 -27.54
C ASN A 406 11.13 14.54 -27.10
N LEU A 407 11.39 14.72 -25.81
CA LEU A 407 12.69 14.53 -25.18
C LEU A 407 12.97 13.06 -24.85
N ASN A 408 11.95 12.20 -24.78
CA ASN A 408 12.18 10.77 -24.64
C ASN A 408 12.71 10.21 -25.96
N THR A 409 14.00 9.89 -26.00
CA THR A 409 14.69 9.33 -27.16
C THR A 409 14.77 7.80 -27.12
N ARG A 410 14.20 7.15 -26.09
CA ARG A 410 14.30 5.71 -25.91
C ARG A 410 13.36 4.97 -26.87
N PRO A 411 13.84 4.04 -27.70
CA PRO A 411 12.99 3.29 -28.63
C PRO A 411 12.11 2.26 -27.92
N ALA A 412 12.50 1.82 -26.72
CA ALA A 412 11.79 0.80 -25.95
C ALA A 412 10.60 1.33 -25.13
N SER A 413 10.28 2.63 -25.25
CA SER A 413 9.22 3.26 -24.48
C SER A 413 8.36 4.15 -25.38
N SER A 414 7.04 4.01 -25.30
CA SER A 414 6.09 4.91 -25.99
C SER A 414 5.73 6.15 -25.17
N ALA A 415 6.24 6.28 -23.95
CA ALA A 415 6.04 7.46 -23.12
C ALA A 415 6.64 8.70 -23.81
N THR A 416 6.06 9.87 -23.58
CA THR A 416 6.56 11.12 -24.20
C THR A 416 6.80 12.18 -23.15
N SER A 417 7.77 13.06 -23.40
CA SER A 417 8.16 14.13 -22.48
C SER A 417 8.49 15.39 -23.26
N PHE A 418 7.63 16.41 -23.18
CA PHE A 418 7.77 17.64 -23.94
C PHE A 418 8.11 18.80 -23.02
N LYS A 419 9.22 19.49 -23.26
CA LYS A 419 9.49 20.77 -22.60
C LYS A 419 8.54 21.83 -23.14
N THR A 420 7.72 22.39 -22.25
CA THR A 420 6.71 23.41 -22.60
C THR A 420 7.03 24.79 -22.03
N ALA A 421 7.87 24.87 -21.00
CA ALA A 421 8.41 26.12 -20.48
C ALA A 421 9.88 25.91 -20.02
N ILE A 422 10.52 26.96 -19.51
CA ILE A 422 11.91 26.91 -19.02
C ILE A 422 12.08 25.84 -17.94
N ASP A 423 11.12 25.77 -17.02
CA ASP A 423 11.10 24.95 -15.81
C ASP A 423 10.00 23.86 -15.84
N LYS A 424 9.35 23.64 -17.00
CA LYS A 424 8.21 22.72 -17.14
C LYS A 424 8.39 21.72 -18.27
N VAL A 425 8.27 20.45 -17.92
CA VAL A 425 8.14 19.32 -18.86
C VAL A 425 6.80 18.64 -18.66
N VAL A 426 6.05 18.41 -19.74
CA VAL A 426 4.78 17.66 -19.72
C VAL A 426 5.06 16.24 -20.19
N CYS A 427 4.72 15.27 -19.35
CA CYS A 427 4.95 13.85 -19.57
C CYS A 427 3.62 13.15 -19.88
N GLN A 428 3.65 12.22 -20.82
CA GLN A 428 2.58 11.27 -21.09
C GLN A 428 3.13 9.87 -20.83
N PHE A 429 2.31 9.04 -20.19
CA PHE A 429 2.71 7.70 -19.81
C PHE A 429 2.67 6.72 -20.99
N GLU A 430 3.33 5.59 -20.79
CA GLU A 430 2.99 4.34 -21.45
C GLU A 430 2.35 3.37 -20.46
N ASP A 431 1.40 2.56 -20.92
CA ASP A 431 0.83 1.48 -20.11
C ASP A 431 1.83 0.32 -20.02
N LEU A 432 1.98 -0.27 -18.83
CA LEU A 432 2.88 -1.41 -18.57
C LEU A 432 2.19 -2.77 -18.71
N HIS A 433 1.02 -2.80 -19.32
CA HIS A 433 0.17 -3.98 -19.43
C HIS A 433 -0.41 -4.12 -20.84
N GLY A 434 -0.90 -5.33 -21.16
CA GLY A 434 -1.76 -5.58 -22.32
C GLY A 434 -3.24 -5.32 -22.02
N GLU A 435 -4.09 -5.53 -23.03
CA GLU A 435 -5.56 -5.37 -22.90
C GLU A 435 -6.20 -6.43 -21.97
N ASP A 436 -5.51 -7.54 -21.74
CA ASP A 436 -5.93 -8.61 -20.84
C ASP A 436 -6.09 -8.15 -19.38
N LEU A 437 -5.30 -7.18 -18.92
CA LEU A 437 -5.39 -6.67 -17.54
C LEU A 437 -6.75 -6.02 -17.22
N TYR A 438 -7.46 -5.50 -18.21
CA TYR A 438 -8.83 -4.98 -18.01
C TYR A 438 -9.79 -6.05 -17.50
N GLU A 439 -9.55 -7.32 -17.84
CA GLU A 439 -10.31 -8.48 -17.38
C GLU A 439 -10.02 -8.88 -15.93
N TYR A 440 -9.06 -8.21 -15.27
CA TYR A 440 -8.68 -8.43 -13.87
C TYR A 440 -8.81 -7.17 -13.02
N GLY A 441 -9.50 -6.14 -13.54
CA GLY A 441 -9.87 -4.97 -12.75
C GLY A 441 -8.71 -4.01 -12.46
N GLY A 442 -7.60 -4.13 -13.19
CA GLY A 442 -6.39 -3.35 -12.94
C GLY A 442 -5.42 -4.06 -12.00
N LEU A 443 -4.48 -3.31 -11.43
CA LEU A 443 -3.46 -3.83 -10.52
C LEU A 443 -3.15 -2.82 -9.42
N GLU A 444 -3.16 -3.30 -8.19
CA GLU A 444 -2.75 -2.57 -6.98
C GLU A 444 -1.98 -3.50 -6.04
N PHE A 445 -1.48 -2.96 -4.92
CA PHE A 445 -0.52 -3.65 -4.04
C PHE A 445 0.71 -4.19 -4.79
N PRO A 446 1.42 -3.34 -5.56
CA PRO A 446 2.54 -3.78 -6.36
C PRO A 446 3.74 -4.19 -5.50
N GLN A 447 4.40 -5.27 -5.90
CA GLN A 447 5.61 -5.79 -5.29
C GLN A 447 6.61 -6.20 -6.39
N ILE A 448 7.90 -6.16 -6.08
CA ILE A 448 8.99 -6.55 -6.98
C ILE A 448 10.00 -7.40 -6.20
N ASN A 449 11.03 -7.90 -6.86
CA ASN A 449 12.24 -8.37 -6.17
C ASN A 449 13.02 -7.17 -5.59
N TYR A 450 12.46 -6.56 -4.54
CA TYR A 450 12.90 -5.28 -4.01
C TYR A 450 14.36 -5.30 -3.57
N SER A 451 14.80 -6.40 -2.94
CA SER A 451 16.16 -6.55 -2.42
C SER A 451 17.27 -6.39 -3.47
N LYS A 452 17.00 -6.80 -4.72
CA LYS A 452 17.98 -6.77 -5.82
C LYS A 452 17.67 -5.70 -6.88
N PHE A 453 16.40 -5.34 -7.07
CA PHE A 453 15.92 -4.56 -8.22
C PHE A 453 15.23 -3.24 -7.87
N ASN A 454 14.98 -2.93 -6.59
CA ASN A 454 14.59 -1.57 -6.22
C ASN A 454 15.68 -0.59 -6.67
N THR A 455 15.27 0.56 -7.20
CA THR A 455 16.16 1.58 -7.79
C THR A 455 16.92 1.17 -9.05
N ARG A 456 16.65 0.00 -9.64
CA ARG A 456 17.39 -0.55 -10.79
C ARG A 456 16.46 -0.97 -11.93
N PRO A 457 16.96 -1.08 -13.18
CA PRO A 457 16.21 -1.70 -14.26
C PRO A 457 15.74 -3.10 -13.88
N TYR A 458 14.49 -3.42 -14.21
CA TYR A 458 13.81 -4.64 -13.79
C TYR A 458 12.80 -5.08 -14.86
N ARG A 459 12.32 -6.31 -14.79
CA ARG A 459 11.43 -6.95 -15.77
C ARG A 459 10.08 -7.36 -15.18
N TYR A 460 10.04 -7.79 -13.93
CA TYR A 460 8.85 -8.39 -13.33
C TYR A 460 8.35 -7.59 -12.15
N PHE A 461 7.03 -7.41 -12.10
CA PHE A 461 6.33 -7.01 -10.89
C PHE A 461 5.09 -7.85 -10.66
N TYR A 462 4.66 -7.87 -9.41
CA TYR A 462 3.57 -8.66 -8.90
C TYR A 462 2.54 -7.74 -8.27
N GLY A 463 1.28 -8.14 -8.21
CA GLY A 463 0.25 -7.37 -7.51
C GLY A 463 -1.07 -8.11 -7.41
N CYS A 464 -2.05 -7.47 -6.79
CA CYS A 464 -3.43 -7.97 -6.75
C CYS A 464 -4.22 -7.42 -7.93
N GLY A 465 -5.03 -8.28 -8.56
CA GLY A 465 -6.12 -7.83 -9.44
C GLY A 465 -7.32 -7.37 -8.61
N PHE A 466 -8.00 -6.34 -9.08
CA PHE A 466 -9.11 -5.67 -8.37
C PHE A 466 -10.41 -5.75 -9.17
N ARG A 467 -10.88 -6.98 -9.46
CA ARG A 467 -12.29 -7.19 -9.89
C ARG A 467 -13.29 -7.13 -8.75
N HIS A 468 -12.87 -6.58 -7.63
CA HIS A 468 -13.68 -6.37 -6.45
C HIS A 468 -13.17 -5.11 -5.73
N LEU A 469 -13.78 -4.74 -4.60
CA LEU A 469 -13.25 -3.71 -3.71
C LEU A 469 -12.00 -4.16 -2.95
N VAL A 470 -11.65 -5.44 -2.98
CA VAL A 470 -10.40 -5.99 -2.45
C VAL A 470 -9.72 -6.83 -3.54
N GLY A 471 -8.51 -7.31 -3.28
CA GLY A 471 -7.81 -8.19 -4.20
C GLY A 471 -8.58 -9.50 -4.40
N ASP A 472 -8.86 -9.87 -5.65
CA ASP A 472 -9.54 -11.12 -6.02
C ASP A 472 -8.63 -12.11 -6.75
N SER A 473 -7.46 -11.67 -7.17
CA SER A 473 -6.51 -12.44 -7.97
C SER A 473 -5.08 -11.99 -7.71
N LEU A 474 -4.11 -12.85 -7.97
CA LEU A 474 -2.69 -12.52 -7.97
C LEU A 474 -2.17 -12.45 -9.41
N LEU A 475 -1.45 -11.38 -9.70
CA LEU A 475 -0.96 -11.06 -11.03
C LEU A 475 0.56 -10.98 -11.02
N LYS A 476 1.17 -11.53 -12.06
CA LYS A 476 2.57 -11.27 -12.44
C LYS A 476 2.58 -10.59 -13.78
N ILE A 477 3.26 -9.46 -13.88
CA ILE A 477 3.46 -8.74 -15.14
C ILE A 477 4.90 -8.93 -15.59
N ASP A 478 5.06 -9.40 -16.82
CA ASP A 478 6.32 -9.40 -17.56
C ASP A 478 6.35 -8.17 -18.47
N LEU A 479 7.24 -7.24 -18.17
CA LEU A 479 7.44 -6.02 -18.97
C LEU A 479 7.91 -6.34 -20.39
N GLU A 480 8.55 -7.50 -20.61
CA GLU A 480 8.86 -7.96 -21.96
C GLU A 480 7.57 -8.47 -22.64
N GLY A 481 7.04 -7.65 -23.54
CA GLY A 481 5.80 -7.95 -24.24
C GLY A 481 4.53 -7.71 -23.41
N LYS A 482 4.65 -7.13 -22.20
CA LYS A 482 3.53 -6.72 -21.32
C LYS A 482 2.55 -7.86 -21.02
N LYS A 483 3.07 -9.07 -20.80
CA LYS A 483 2.26 -10.27 -20.58
C LYS A 483 1.87 -10.42 -19.11
N VAL A 484 0.65 -10.87 -18.85
CA VAL A 484 0.17 -11.19 -17.50
C VAL A 484 0.11 -12.70 -17.28
N LYS A 485 0.53 -13.16 -16.09
CA LYS A 485 0.13 -14.45 -15.53
C LYS A 485 -0.79 -14.22 -14.36
N VAL A 486 -1.79 -15.08 -14.21
CA VAL A 486 -2.87 -14.89 -13.24
C VAL A 486 -3.09 -16.15 -12.42
N TRP A 487 -3.16 -15.97 -11.11
CA TRP A 487 -3.73 -16.96 -10.20
C TRP A 487 -5.07 -16.40 -9.72
N TYR A 488 -6.14 -17.14 -9.98
CA TYR A 488 -7.51 -16.75 -9.64
C TYR A 488 -8.34 -17.99 -9.32
N GLN A 489 -9.10 -17.90 -8.24
CA GLN A 489 -10.12 -18.89 -7.92
C GLN A 489 -11.33 -18.17 -7.31
N LYS A 490 -12.53 -18.51 -7.80
CA LYS A 490 -13.77 -17.90 -7.34
C LYS A 490 -13.97 -18.07 -5.82
N GLY A 491 -14.37 -16.99 -5.16
CA GLY A 491 -14.59 -16.92 -3.72
C GLY A 491 -13.32 -16.90 -2.87
N LEU A 492 -12.14 -16.72 -3.46
CA LEU A 492 -10.87 -16.56 -2.76
C LEU A 492 -10.33 -15.14 -2.95
N PHE A 493 -9.86 -14.51 -1.88
CA PHE A 493 -9.42 -13.11 -1.88
C PHE A 493 -7.98 -13.01 -1.37
N PRO A 494 -6.99 -13.02 -2.27
CA PRO A 494 -5.58 -12.97 -1.89
C PRO A 494 -5.15 -11.57 -1.45
N SER A 495 -4.36 -11.51 -0.38
CA SER A 495 -3.64 -10.31 0.06
C SER A 495 -2.46 -9.97 -0.87
N GLU A 496 -1.82 -8.83 -0.63
CA GLU A 496 -0.59 -8.39 -1.33
C GLU A 496 0.45 -9.52 -1.49
N PRO A 497 0.92 -9.80 -2.73
CA PRO A 497 1.89 -10.85 -3.01
C PRO A 497 3.32 -10.44 -2.61
N VAL A 498 3.90 -11.11 -1.62
CA VAL A 498 5.28 -10.85 -1.18
C VAL A 498 6.25 -11.78 -1.92
N PHE A 499 7.16 -11.22 -2.70
CA PHE A 499 8.22 -11.98 -3.37
C PHE A 499 9.34 -12.35 -2.40
N VAL A 500 9.79 -13.60 -2.47
CA VAL A 500 10.92 -14.13 -1.70
C VAL A 500 11.89 -14.82 -2.65
N PRO A 501 13.13 -14.33 -2.83
CA PRO A 501 14.09 -14.94 -3.72
C PRO A 501 14.57 -16.30 -3.20
N SER A 502 14.82 -17.24 -4.12
CA SER A 502 15.59 -18.45 -3.81
C SER A 502 17.00 -18.06 -3.31
N PRO A 503 17.65 -18.85 -2.42
CA PRO A 503 18.98 -18.52 -1.90
C PRO A 503 20.05 -18.37 -2.98
N GLU A 504 19.95 -19.17 -4.04
CA GLU A 504 20.87 -19.17 -5.18
C GLU A 504 20.29 -18.44 -6.41
N ALA A 505 19.30 -17.56 -6.21
CA ALA A 505 18.56 -16.91 -7.28
C ALA A 505 19.47 -16.18 -8.28
N VAL A 506 19.46 -16.64 -9.54
CA VAL A 506 20.18 -16.00 -10.66
C VAL A 506 19.26 -15.07 -11.44
N GLU A 507 18.06 -15.54 -11.77
CA GLU A 507 17.06 -14.74 -12.49
C GLU A 507 16.23 -13.87 -11.55
N GLU A 508 15.61 -12.82 -12.09
CA GLU A 508 14.86 -11.83 -11.30
C GLU A 508 13.66 -12.43 -10.57
N ASP A 509 12.99 -13.39 -11.19
CA ASP A 509 11.80 -14.11 -10.72
C ASP A 509 12.11 -15.52 -10.19
N ASP A 510 13.38 -15.83 -9.89
CA ASP A 510 13.78 -17.07 -9.23
C ASP A 510 13.48 -16.98 -7.72
N GLY A 511 12.35 -17.58 -7.33
CA GLY A 511 11.85 -17.53 -5.97
C GLY A 511 10.37 -17.92 -5.88
N VAL A 512 9.73 -17.48 -4.82
CA VAL A 512 8.30 -17.70 -4.59
C VAL A 512 7.54 -16.43 -4.30
N ILE A 513 6.23 -16.48 -4.47
CA ILE A 513 5.28 -15.50 -3.95
C ILE A 513 4.55 -16.09 -2.75
N LEU A 514 4.49 -15.31 -1.67
CA LEU A 514 3.67 -15.57 -0.51
C LEU A 514 2.46 -14.64 -0.50
N SER A 515 1.26 -15.18 -0.31
CA SER A 515 0.05 -14.37 -0.11
C SER A 515 -0.92 -15.08 0.84
N VAL A 516 -1.50 -14.34 1.78
CA VAL A 516 -2.60 -14.85 2.61
C VAL A 516 -3.89 -14.76 1.81
N VAL A 517 -4.55 -15.89 1.59
CA VAL A 517 -5.82 -16.00 0.87
C VAL A 517 -6.94 -16.09 1.88
N VAL A 518 -7.74 -15.03 1.95
CA VAL A 518 -8.87 -14.92 2.88
C VAL A 518 -10.15 -15.36 2.19
N THR A 519 -11.00 -16.04 2.95
CA THR A 519 -12.25 -16.63 2.47
C THR A 519 -13.44 -16.00 3.20
N PRO A 520 -14.51 -15.60 2.49
CA PRO A 520 -15.70 -15.04 3.14
C PRO A 520 -16.65 -16.11 3.66
N THR A 521 -16.44 -17.38 3.33
CA THR A 521 -17.34 -18.48 3.66
C THR A 521 -16.74 -19.40 4.72
N GLU A 522 -17.57 -19.85 5.66
CA GLU A 522 -17.13 -20.68 6.81
C GLU A 522 -16.70 -22.10 6.41
N ASP A 523 -17.03 -22.55 5.21
CA ASP A 523 -16.67 -23.86 4.66
C ASP A 523 -15.25 -23.91 4.05
N LYS A 524 -14.59 -22.75 3.90
CA LYS A 524 -13.23 -22.66 3.35
C LYS A 524 -12.28 -22.06 4.38
N SER A 525 -11.20 -22.77 4.68
CA SER A 525 -10.11 -22.25 5.51
C SER A 525 -9.45 -21.03 4.84
N THR A 526 -9.08 -20.04 5.64
CA THR A 526 -8.06 -19.06 5.22
C THR A 526 -6.70 -19.75 5.18
N PHE A 527 -5.83 -19.41 4.24
CA PHE A 527 -4.53 -20.09 4.11
C PHE A 527 -3.42 -19.16 3.63
N LEU A 528 -2.18 -19.50 3.97
CA LEU A 528 -1.00 -18.94 3.29
C LEU A 528 -0.76 -19.73 2.00
N LEU A 529 -0.79 -19.04 0.86
CA LEU A 529 -0.47 -19.56 -0.46
C LEU A 529 1.02 -19.37 -0.78
N VAL A 530 1.63 -20.38 -1.41
CA VAL A 530 2.98 -20.32 -1.97
C VAL A 530 2.91 -20.61 -3.47
N LEU A 531 3.24 -19.62 -4.29
CA LEU A 531 3.36 -19.78 -5.74
C LEU A 531 4.83 -19.79 -6.15
N ASP A 532 5.19 -20.59 -7.14
CA ASP A 532 6.45 -20.43 -7.86
C ASP A 532 6.42 -19.11 -8.64
N ALA A 533 7.36 -18.21 -8.37
CA ALA A 533 7.33 -16.87 -8.97
C ALA A 533 7.58 -16.90 -10.48
N LYS A 534 8.22 -17.93 -11.02
CA LYS A 534 8.54 -18.08 -12.44
C LYS A 534 7.38 -18.71 -13.21
N THR A 535 6.92 -19.89 -12.81
CA THR A 535 5.83 -20.62 -13.47
C THR A 535 4.47 -20.00 -13.17
N TRP A 536 4.30 -19.39 -11.99
CA TRP A 536 3.04 -18.93 -11.41
C TRP A 536 2.10 -20.06 -10.96
N GLU A 537 2.63 -21.26 -10.81
CA GLU A 537 1.91 -22.43 -10.31
C GLU A 537 1.96 -22.50 -8.79
N GLU A 538 0.92 -23.07 -8.20
CA GLU A 538 0.87 -23.30 -6.77
C GLU A 538 1.78 -24.45 -6.36
N LEU A 539 2.73 -24.16 -5.46
CA LEU A 539 3.61 -25.16 -4.86
C LEU A 539 2.95 -25.83 -3.66
N GLY A 540 2.26 -25.03 -2.83
CA GLY A 540 1.54 -25.50 -1.67
C GLY A 540 0.86 -24.38 -0.91
N ARG A 541 0.14 -24.76 0.13
CA ARG A 541 -0.55 -23.84 1.03
C ARG A 541 -0.55 -24.35 2.47
N ALA A 542 -0.70 -23.43 3.42
CA ALA A 542 -0.85 -23.73 4.84
C ALA A 542 -2.19 -23.19 5.35
N GLU A 543 -3.14 -24.08 5.61
CA GLU A 543 -4.49 -23.76 6.09
C GLU A 543 -4.50 -23.40 7.56
N VAL A 544 -5.16 -22.28 7.88
CA VAL A 544 -5.28 -21.73 9.22
C VAL A 544 -6.68 -22.01 9.75
N PRO A 545 -6.83 -22.65 10.92
CA PRO A 545 -8.14 -23.01 11.48
C PRO A 545 -8.83 -21.84 12.21
N VAL A 546 -8.61 -20.60 11.78
CA VAL A 546 -9.27 -19.40 12.30
C VAL A 546 -9.57 -18.40 11.18
N ASN A 547 -10.56 -17.53 11.41
CA ASN A 547 -10.88 -16.44 10.50
C ASN A 547 -9.83 -15.33 10.60
N ILE A 548 -9.41 -14.80 9.45
CA ILE A 548 -8.49 -13.66 9.36
C ILE A 548 -9.22 -12.54 8.62
N PRO A 549 -9.18 -11.27 9.09
CA PRO A 549 -9.74 -10.14 8.39
C PRO A 549 -8.83 -9.76 7.20
N TYR A 550 -9.39 -9.10 6.20
CA TYR A 550 -8.59 -8.64 5.06
C TYR A 550 -7.78 -7.38 5.43
N GLY A 551 -6.44 -7.50 5.32
CA GLY A 551 -5.48 -6.45 5.70
C GLY A 551 -4.84 -5.72 4.51
N PHE A 552 -3.79 -4.94 4.78
CA PHE A 552 -3.15 -4.07 3.79
C PHE A 552 -1.76 -4.57 3.40
N HIS A 553 -0.74 -4.32 4.23
CA HIS A 553 0.66 -4.54 3.86
C HIS A 553 1.39 -5.46 4.80
N GLY A 554 2.47 -6.02 4.30
CA GLY A 554 3.33 -6.91 5.04
C GLY A 554 4.65 -7.16 4.34
N GLY A 555 5.44 -8.03 4.94
CA GLY A 555 6.71 -8.45 4.36
C GLY A 555 7.27 -9.65 5.09
N LEU A 556 8.21 -10.34 4.43
CA LEU A 556 8.95 -11.42 5.06
C LEU A 556 10.06 -10.84 5.93
N GLN A 557 10.03 -11.15 7.22
CA GLN A 557 11.15 -10.97 8.13
C GLN A 557 11.93 -12.29 8.18
N HIS A 558 13.14 -12.31 7.60
CA HIS A 558 14.03 -13.46 7.76
C HIS A 558 14.42 -13.63 9.23
N HIS A 559 14.46 -14.89 9.70
CA HIS A 559 15.13 -15.18 10.96
C HIS A 559 16.60 -14.80 10.80
N CYS A 560 17.21 -14.19 11.82
CA CYS A 560 18.64 -13.95 11.78
C CYS A 560 19.34 -15.31 11.63
N LEU A 561 19.96 -15.54 10.47
CA LEU A 561 21.07 -16.48 10.42
C LEU A 561 22.15 -15.82 11.25
N ASP A 562 22.67 -16.51 12.26
CA ASP A 562 23.98 -16.16 12.80
C ASP A 562 24.94 -16.07 11.61
N GLN A 563 25.25 -14.85 11.18
CA GLN A 563 26.26 -14.58 10.16
C GLN A 563 27.63 -14.81 10.82
N HIS A 564 27.93 -16.07 11.06
CA HIS A 564 29.26 -16.57 11.31
C HIS A 564 29.63 -17.49 10.16
N TYR A 565 30.03 -16.91 9.03
CA TYR A 565 30.96 -17.51 8.08
C TYR A 565 31.87 -16.43 7.49
#